data_AF-A0A936XQF7-F1
#
_entry.id   AF-A0A936XQF7-F1
#
_cell.length_a   1.000
_cell.length_b   1.000
_cell.length_c   1.000
_cell.angle_alpha   90.00
_cell.angle_beta   90.00
_cell.angle_gamma   90.00
#
_symmetry.space_group_name_H-M   'P 1'
#
loop_
_entity.id
_entity.type
_entity.pdbx_description
1 polymer ?
#
loop_
_entity_poly.entity_id
_entity_poly.type
_entity_poly.pdbx_seq_one_letter_code
_entity_poly.pdbx_strand_id
1 'polypeptide(L)'
;MRKFFFVALLCLFAYSSHAQLNYKKEIAYNAPRSFACNFFTTTADYVPPTAGNVSEETEMKWMESIVKKILGIVGLQNKIKLYSFPGSNNCSAVCIENEVGSDRYIVFDRPFLQRFEKSTNQWFVVGVVAHELGHHLNGHTLSGYGSRPDNELEADAFAGFIMQKLGASREDAKAIFSFLDPEQGPPSHPKRVQRYLAVERGWNEASNKNGYANLVFNEADDGQMAERVFFEAQAQTNNDKKLELLKKAQQLYPRHAGINSELGLLYITLNNLPMADLYTQMAVDQAHYTGWIWLNRAKYYQSAKQLQSQYDCLDSAIKYKPILPEAYLMKAVIFEEEKLYNVALENITIGLAMQPEPELAARLYLQKASVQKALGFNKDAKSSFQIARSLDPYSAVIKMMAGSYE
;
A
#
# COMPACT_ATOMS: atom_id res chain seq x y z
N MET A 1 -18.98 60.53 62.09
CA MET A 1 -18.97 61.42 60.90
C MET A 1 -18.30 60.63 59.77
N ARG A 2 -19.05 60.19 58.73
CA ARG A 2 -19.04 60.78 57.36
C ARG A 2 -17.61 61.12 56.90
N LYS A 3 -17.05 60.69 55.76
CA LYS A 3 -17.54 60.29 54.43
C LYS A 3 -16.28 59.82 53.64
N PHE A 4 -16.31 58.70 52.91
CA PHE A 4 -16.35 58.58 51.44
C PHE A 4 -15.08 58.93 50.61
N PHE A 5 -14.82 58.07 49.60
CA PHE A 5 -13.85 58.10 48.47
C PHE A 5 -12.41 57.62 48.81
N PHE A 6 -11.83 56.58 48.20
CA PHE A 6 -11.72 56.13 46.79
C PHE A 6 -11.63 54.58 46.76
N VAL A 7 -12.49 53.82 46.07
CA VAL A 7 -12.40 53.35 44.67
C VAL A 7 -10.98 53.06 44.15
N ALA A 8 -10.78 51.80 43.73
CA ALA A 8 -9.73 51.25 42.86
C ALA A 8 -8.34 50.97 43.45
N LEU A 9 -8.24 50.01 44.37
CA LEU A 9 -7.01 49.21 44.53
C LEU A 9 -7.29 47.93 45.33
N LEU A 10 -7.80 46.86 44.70
CA LEU A 10 -7.81 45.47 45.24
C LEU A 10 -8.40 44.49 44.21
N CYS A 11 -7.75 44.37 43.05
CA CYS A 11 -7.97 43.28 42.09
C CYS A 11 -6.63 42.68 41.64
N LEU A 12 -5.67 42.54 42.55
CA LEU A 12 -4.36 41.96 42.23
C LEU A 12 -3.77 41.23 43.44
N PHE A 13 -4.49 40.30 44.07
CA PHE A 13 -3.84 39.22 44.81
C PHE A 13 -4.77 38.00 44.88
N ALA A 14 -4.14 36.83 44.70
CA ALA A 14 -4.69 35.48 44.64
C ALA A 14 -5.18 35.03 43.24
N TYR A 15 -4.55 33.96 42.76
CA TYR A 15 -4.68 33.26 41.47
C TYR A 15 -3.68 33.63 40.37
N SER A 16 -2.39 33.60 40.70
CA SER A 16 -1.33 33.33 39.73
C SER A 16 -0.31 32.34 40.30
N SER A 17 -0.78 31.21 40.80
CA SER A 17 0.07 30.03 41.02
C SER A 17 -0.86 28.83 41.03
N HIS A 18 -0.71 27.97 40.03
CA HIS A 18 -1.00 26.53 39.99
C HIS A 18 -1.52 26.15 38.59
N ALA A 19 -0.68 25.36 37.92
CA ALA A 19 -0.90 24.67 36.67
C ALA A 19 -0.88 25.51 35.38
N GLN A 20 0.23 26.23 35.15
CA GLN A 20 0.91 25.94 33.87
C GLN A 20 1.27 24.46 33.94
N LEU A 21 0.43 23.61 33.34
CA LEU A 21 0.89 22.31 32.91
C LEU A 21 2.09 22.60 32.03
N ASN A 22 3.29 22.35 32.57
CA ASN A 22 4.50 22.24 31.78
C ASN A 22 4.20 21.16 30.74
N TYR A 23 3.69 21.56 29.58
CA TYR A 23 3.69 20.75 28.39
C TYR A 23 5.16 20.68 27.94
N LYS A 24 5.98 19.97 28.74
CA LYS A 24 7.09 19.23 28.20
C LYS A 24 6.44 18.09 27.43
N LYS A 25 6.08 18.36 26.17
CA LYS A 25 6.33 17.34 25.17
C LYS A 25 7.84 17.18 25.24
N GLU A 26 8.31 16.17 25.96
CA GLU A 26 9.49 15.50 25.48
C GLU A 26 9.11 15.11 24.06
N ILE A 27 9.52 15.94 23.09
CA ILE A 27 9.73 15.45 21.75
C ILE A 27 10.76 14.38 22.01
N ALA A 28 10.31 13.13 22.02
CA ALA A 28 11.22 12.01 22.02
C ALA A 28 12.19 12.32 20.89
N TYR A 29 13.44 12.60 21.25
CA TYR A 29 14.49 12.71 20.27
C TYR A 29 14.64 11.29 19.74
N ASN A 30 13.86 10.97 18.72
CA ASN A 30 14.15 9.84 17.87
C ASN A 30 15.58 10.12 17.42
N ALA A 31 16.50 9.21 17.73
CA ALA A 31 17.84 9.28 17.15
C ALA A 31 17.70 9.57 15.65
N PRO A 32 18.51 10.47 15.07
CA PRO A 32 18.38 10.86 13.68
C PRO A 32 18.24 9.60 12.81
N ARG A 33 17.09 9.48 12.16
CA ARG A 33 16.80 8.32 11.32
C ARG A 33 17.64 8.48 10.06
N SER A 34 18.54 7.53 9.83
CA SER A 34 19.34 7.44 8.63
C SER A 34 18.76 6.36 7.72
N PHE A 35 18.56 6.71 6.45
CA PHE A 35 18.03 5.80 5.43
C PHE A 35 19.05 5.68 4.32
N ALA A 36 19.52 4.47 4.03
CA ALA A 36 20.51 4.21 2.99
C ALA A 36 20.00 3.15 2.01
N CYS A 37 20.16 3.40 0.71
CA CYS A 37 20.01 2.40 -0.36
C CYS A 37 21.40 1.99 -0.86
N ASN A 38 21.60 0.71 -1.19
CA ASN A 38 22.91 0.17 -1.58
C ASN A 38 22.85 -0.39 -2.99
N PHE A 39 23.72 0.09 -3.88
CA PHE A 39 23.78 -0.40 -5.24
C PHE A 39 24.37 -1.82 -5.35
N PHE A 40 25.26 -2.22 -4.43
CA PHE A 40 26.12 -3.39 -4.63
C PHE A 40 25.87 -4.63 -3.73
N THR A 41 25.35 -4.54 -2.49
CA THR A 41 25.24 -5.74 -1.59
C THR A 41 24.18 -5.67 -0.47
N THR A 42 23.81 -6.86 0.09
CA THR A 42 23.22 -7.04 1.45
C THR A 42 24.00 -7.94 2.43
N THR A 43 25.05 -8.69 2.05
CA THR A 43 26.22 -9.19 2.86
C THR A 43 26.85 -10.46 2.23
N ALA A 44 28.17 -10.44 2.00
CA ALA A 44 29.15 -11.52 2.29
C ALA A 44 30.55 -11.17 1.70
N ASP A 45 31.51 -10.96 2.62
CA ASP A 45 32.97 -10.92 2.57
C ASP A 45 33.72 -10.67 1.23
N TYR A 46 34.26 -9.46 1.11
CA TYR A 46 35.28 -9.11 0.12
C TYR A 46 36.47 -8.40 0.79
N VAL A 47 37.68 -8.91 0.57
CA VAL A 47 38.94 -8.33 1.07
C VAL A 47 39.58 -7.49 -0.04
N PRO A 48 39.67 -6.15 0.12
CA PRO A 48 40.21 -5.27 -0.91
C PRO A 48 41.76 -5.18 -0.87
N PRO A 49 42.42 -5.03 -2.03
CA PRO A 49 43.81 -4.57 -2.09
C PRO A 49 43.90 -3.07 -1.77
N THR A 50 45.07 -2.63 -1.29
CA THR A 50 45.32 -1.24 -0.87
C THR A 50 45.19 -0.25 -2.04
N ALA A 51 44.23 0.67 -1.92
CA ALA A 51 44.11 1.82 -2.82
C ALA A 51 45.32 2.76 -2.63
N GLY A 52 45.97 3.14 -3.73
CA GLY A 52 47.02 4.16 -3.71
C GLY A 52 46.47 5.51 -3.21
N ASN A 53 47.31 6.28 -2.52
CA ASN A 53 46.94 7.53 -1.85
C ASN A 53 46.34 8.57 -2.82
N VAL A 54 45.01 8.63 -2.90
CA VAL A 54 44.25 9.76 -3.47
C VAL A 54 43.66 10.53 -2.31
N SER A 55 43.79 11.87 -2.29
CA SER A 55 43.23 12.68 -1.19
C SER A 55 41.71 12.78 -1.26
N GLU A 56 41.04 12.81 -0.10
CA GLU A 56 39.58 12.94 0.04
C GLU A 56 39.03 14.14 -0.76
N GLU A 57 39.72 15.29 -0.72
CA GLU A 57 39.37 16.48 -1.51
C GLU A 57 39.31 16.18 -3.02
N THR A 58 40.22 15.34 -3.52
CA THR A 58 40.28 14.93 -4.93
C THR A 58 39.16 13.95 -5.27
N GLU A 59 38.74 13.09 -4.35
CA GLU A 59 37.60 12.18 -4.52
C GLU A 59 36.28 12.94 -4.55
N MET A 60 36.13 13.91 -3.64
CA MET A 60 34.95 14.74 -3.52
C MET A 60 34.75 15.62 -4.76
N LYS A 61 35.82 16.28 -5.25
CA LYS A 61 35.77 17.03 -6.52
C LYS A 61 35.40 16.16 -7.71
N TRP A 62 35.92 14.93 -7.75
CA TRP A 62 35.62 13.98 -8.82
C TRP A 62 34.12 13.61 -8.82
N MET A 63 33.57 13.19 -7.68
CA MET A 63 32.14 12.85 -7.57
C MET A 63 31.24 14.07 -7.81
N GLU A 64 31.61 15.24 -7.28
CA GLU A 64 30.85 16.48 -7.47
C GLU A 64 30.73 16.84 -8.96
N SER A 65 31.78 16.63 -9.75
CA SER A 65 31.75 16.87 -11.20
C SER A 65 30.70 16.00 -11.91
N ILE A 66 30.55 14.74 -11.49
CA ILE A 66 29.58 13.79 -12.05
C ILE A 66 28.16 14.19 -11.64
N VAL A 67 27.94 14.46 -10.34
CA VAL A 67 26.62 14.88 -9.82
C VAL A 67 26.16 16.18 -10.47
N LYS A 68 27.04 17.19 -10.61
CA LYS A 68 26.69 18.45 -11.30
C LYS A 68 26.33 18.21 -12.76
N LYS A 69 27.07 17.35 -13.45
CA LYS A 69 26.78 16.99 -14.85
C LYS A 69 25.38 16.38 -14.98
N ILE A 70 25.02 15.44 -14.12
CA ILE A 70 23.72 14.76 -14.14
C ILE A 70 22.58 15.72 -13.78
N LEU A 71 22.71 16.48 -12.68
CA LEU A 71 21.68 17.43 -12.24
C LEU A 71 21.47 18.57 -13.26
N GLY A 72 22.52 18.95 -14.00
CA GLY A 72 22.43 19.89 -15.10
C GLY A 72 21.51 19.43 -16.24
N ILE A 73 21.46 18.12 -16.53
CA ILE A 73 20.57 17.55 -17.56
C ILE A 73 19.09 17.73 -17.19
N VAL A 74 18.76 17.65 -15.90
CA VAL A 74 17.39 17.77 -15.39
C VAL A 74 17.06 19.17 -14.85
N GLY A 75 17.98 20.14 -15.01
CA GLY A 75 17.77 21.53 -14.60
C GLY A 75 17.74 21.77 -13.09
N LEU A 76 18.30 20.86 -12.29
CA LEU A 76 18.27 20.95 -10.83
C LEU A 76 19.56 21.56 -10.25
N GLN A 77 19.39 22.37 -9.21
CA GLN A 77 20.51 22.89 -8.42
C GLN A 77 21.12 21.79 -7.55
N ASN A 78 22.45 21.72 -7.46
CA ASN A 78 23.11 20.73 -6.63
C ASN A 78 23.00 21.11 -5.14
N LYS A 79 22.18 20.37 -4.40
CA LYS A 79 22.08 20.42 -2.93
C LYS A 79 22.45 19.08 -2.27
N ILE A 80 23.01 18.16 -3.06
CA ILE A 80 23.41 16.83 -2.59
C ILE A 80 24.77 16.95 -1.92
N LYS A 81 24.85 16.51 -0.67
CA LYS A 81 26.10 16.41 0.08
C LYS A 81 26.83 15.14 -0.37
N LEU A 82 28.16 15.17 -0.31
CA LEU A 82 28.99 14.03 -0.71
C LEU A 82 29.73 13.51 0.52
N TYR A 83 30.05 12.23 0.53
CA TYR A 83 30.90 11.62 1.55
C TYR A 83 31.70 10.49 0.91
N SER A 84 33.03 10.63 0.89
CA SER A 84 33.90 9.56 0.42
C SER A 84 34.08 8.53 1.54
N PHE A 85 33.85 7.27 1.23
CA PHE A 85 34.06 6.16 2.16
C PHE A 85 34.78 4.99 1.47
N PRO A 86 36.10 5.14 1.20
CA PRO A 86 36.89 4.09 0.55
C PRO A 86 36.94 2.80 1.37
N GLY A 87 36.87 1.65 0.68
CA GLY A 87 36.80 0.33 1.30
C GLY A 87 35.39 -0.18 1.57
N SER A 88 34.36 0.65 1.39
CA SER A 88 32.96 0.24 1.53
C SER A 88 32.44 -0.61 0.37
N ASN A 89 33.15 -0.61 -0.77
CA ASN A 89 32.76 -1.32 -1.99
C ASN A 89 31.34 -0.97 -2.46
N ASN A 90 30.93 0.30 -2.30
CA ASN A 90 29.55 0.69 -2.53
C ASN A 90 29.41 2.14 -3.02
N CYS A 91 28.20 2.45 -3.49
CA CYS A 91 27.70 3.78 -3.77
C CYS A 91 26.24 3.81 -3.30
N SER A 92 25.85 4.86 -2.57
CA SER A 92 24.59 4.88 -1.83
C SER A 92 24.00 6.28 -1.71
N ALA A 93 22.72 6.39 -2.02
CA ALA A 93 21.85 7.50 -1.65
C ALA A 93 21.42 7.36 -0.19
N VAL A 94 21.79 8.36 0.63
CA VAL A 94 21.49 8.39 2.06
C VAL A 94 20.72 9.65 2.42
N CYS A 95 19.65 9.51 3.18
CA CYS A 95 18.91 10.64 3.73
C CYS A 95 19.03 10.64 5.26
N ILE A 96 19.42 11.78 5.82
CA ILE A 96 19.58 11.97 7.27
C ILE A 96 18.63 13.09 7.69
N GLU A 97 17.68 12.76 8.56
CA GLU A 97 16.79 13.76 9.16
C GLU A 97 17.55 14.68 10.13
N ASN A 98 17.25 15.98 10.09
CA ASN A 98 17.77 16.99 10.99
C ASN A 98 16.62 17.89 11.51
N GLU A 99 16.91 18.84 12.41
CA GLU A 99 15.90 19.68 13.07
C GLU A 99 15.07 20.55 12.11
N VAL A 100 15.54 20.76 10.87
CA VAL A 100 14.93 21.64 9.86
C VAL A 100 14.47 20.89 8.60
N GLY A 101 14.59 19.56 8.54
CA GLY A 101 14.20 18.75 7.39
C GLY A 101 15.09 17.52 7.21
N SER A 102 15.55 17.29 5.98
CA SER A 102 16.44 16.17 5.67
C SER A 102 17.58 16.57 4.76
N ASP A 103 18.78 16.11 5.12
CA ASP A 103 19.97 16.21 4.28
C ASP A 103 20.09 14.97 3.40
N ARG A 104 20.48 15.18 2.14
CA ARG A 104 20.67 14.11 1.15
C ARG A 104 22.14 13.96 0.82
N TYR A 105 22.64 12.74 0.90
CA TYR A 105 24.04 12.38 0.74
C TYR A 105 24.21 11.34 -0.36
N ILE A 106 25.26 11.47 -1.15
CA ILE A 106 25.84 10.36 -1.90
C ILE A 106 27.10 9.92 -1.17
N VAL A 107 27.06 8.71 -0.64
CA VAL A 107 28.20 8.03 -0.02
C VAL A 107 28.84 7.11 -1.07
N PHE A 108 30.14 7.20 -1.28
CA PHE A 108 30.78 6.46 -2.39
C PHE A 108 32.19 5.96 -2.09
N ASP A 109 32.56 4.85 -2.71
CA ASP A 109 33.91 4.30 -2.77
C ASP A 109 34.50 4.49 -4.18
N ARG A 110 35.33 5.53 -4.36
CA ARG A 110 35.91 5.86 -5.67
C ARG A 110 36.80 4.73 -6.22
N PRO A 111 37.80 4.20 -5.49
CA PRO A 111 38.62 3.10 -6.00
C PRO A 111 37.79 1.93 -6.52
N PHE A 112 36.73 1.57 -5.79
CA PHE A 112 35.79 0.52 -6.19
C PHE A 112 35.05 0.86 -7.49
N LEU A 113 34.43 2.05 -7.58
CA LEU A 113 33.69 2.49 -8.76
C LEU A 113 34.58 2.54 -10.02
N GLN A 114 35.80 3.07 -9.90
CA GLN A 114 36.74 3.15 -11.02
C GLN A 114 37.23 1.77 -11.49
N ARG A 115 37.32 0.79 -10.58
CA ARG A 115 37.67 -0.59 -10.95
C ARG A 115 36.58 -1.21 -11.83
N PHE A 116 35.32 -1.07 -11.44
CA PHE A 116 34.18 -1.58 -12.22
C PHE A 116 34.00 -0.85 -13.55
N GLU A 117 34.28 0.46 -13.60
CA GLU A 117 34.29 1.21 -14.85
C GLU A 117 35.26 0.62 -15.87
N LYS A 118 36.49 0.31 -15.42
CA LYS A 118 37.51 -0.30 -16.29
C LYS A 118 37.13 -1.70 -16.78
N SER A 119 36.40 -2.48 -15.99
CA SER A 119 35.98 -3.84 -16.36
C SER A 119 34.65 -3.91 -17.11
N THR A 120 33.84 -2.85 -17.05
CA THR A 120 32.50 -2.82 -17.62
C THR A 120 32.46 -1.91 -18.85
N ASN A 121 32.40 -0.60 -18.64
CA ASN A 121 32.52 0.43 -19.67
C ASN A 121 32.70 1.80 -19.00
N GLN A 122 33.04 2.81 -19.81
CA GLN A 122 33.21 4.21 -19.38
C GLN A 122 31.94 4.86 -18.78
N TRP A 123 30.79 4.23 -18.95
CA TRP A 123 29.50 4.75 -18.51
C TRP A 123 29.08 4.24 -17.14
N PHE A 124 29.80 3.25 -16.61
CA PHE A 124 29.46 2.58 -15.37
C PHE A 124 29.24 3.55 -14.21
N VAL A 125 30.23 4.40 -13.90
CA VAL A 125 30.13 5.32 -12.75
C VAL A 125 29.01 6.32 -12.94
N VAL A 126 28.84 6.85 -14.16
CA VAL A 126 27.75 7.78 -14.47
C VAL A 126 26.39 7.10 -14.28
N GLY A 127 26.24 5.85 -14.70
CA GLY A 127 25.02 5.07 -14.53
C GLY A 127 24.69 4.81 -13.06
N VAL A 128 25.68 4.40 -12.25
CA VAL A 128 25.51 4.18 -10.80
C VAL A 128 25.11 5.49 -10.10
N VAL A 129 25.82 6.58 -10.36
CA VAL A 129 25.51 7.87 -9.72
C VAL A 129 24.14 8.39 -10.18
N ALA A 130 23.77 8.17 -11.44
CA ALA A 130 22.44 8.52 -11.92
C ALA A 130 21.36 7.70 -11.19
N HIS A 131 21.55 6.39 -11.01
CA HIS A 131 20.65 5.55 -10.23
C HIS A 131 20.48 6.07 -8.80
N GLU A 132 21.58 6.37 -8.08
CA GLU A 132 21.50 6.92 -6.71
C GLU A 132 20.78 8.27 -6.65
N LEU A 133 21.03 9.14 -7.63
CA LEU A 133 20.28 10.39 -7.76
C LEU A 133 18.80 10.14 -8.04
N GLY A 134 18.46 9.11 -8.83
CA GLY A 134 17.08 8.66 -9.06
C GLY A 134 16.35 8.36 -7.75
N HIS A 135 17.00 7.68 -6.81
CA HIS A 135 16.42 7.44 -5.48
C HIS A 135 16.10 8.73 -4.71
N HIS A 136 16.94 9.74 -4.80
CA HIS A 136 16.67 11.03 -4.17
C HIS A 136 15.61 11.87 -4.87
N LEU A 137 15.55 11.81 -6.21
CA LEU A 137 14.66 12.64 -7.01
C LEU A 137 13.23 12.08 -7.05
N ASN A 138 13.07 10.76 -7.03
CA ASN A 138 11.76 10.09 -6.97
C ASN A 138 11.24 9.93 -5.53
N GLY A 139 11.99 10.40 -4.53
CA GLY A 139 11.56 10.39 -3.13
C GLY A 139 11.64 9.03 -2.44
N HIS A 140 12.34 8.04 -3.02
CA HIS A 140 12.51 6.71 -2.44
C HIS A 140 13.14 6.77 -1.04
N THR A 141 14.04 7.73 -0.81
CA THR A 141 14.76 7.90 0.46
C THR A 141 13.94 8.59 1.56
N LEU A 142 12.65 8.87 1.34
CA LEU A 142 11.78 9.58 2.30
C LEU A 142 10.82 8.66 3.09
N SER A 143 10.59 7.42 2.63
CA SER A 143 9.52 6.55 3.15
C SER A 143 9.94 5.61 4.29
N GLY A 144 11.21 5.61 4.67
CA GLY A 144 11.74 4.83 5.79
C GLY A 144 11.94 3.32 5.53
N TYR A 145 11.69 2.86 4.31
CA TYR A 145 11.99 1.51 3.85
C TYR A 145 13.13 1.59 2.83
N GLY A 146 14.15 0.74 2.96
CA GLY A 146 15.33 0.70 2.08
C GLY A 146 15.02 0.21 0.66
N SER A 147 16.01 -0.38 -0.02
CA SER A 147 15.87 -0.94 -1.38
C SER A 147 14.62 -1.82 -1.51
N ARG A 148 13.68 -1.37 -2.34
CA ARG A 148 12.47 -2.11 -2.73
C ARG A 148 12.52 -2.33 -4.23
N PRO A 149 12.05 -3.48 -4.73
CA PRO A 149 12.10 -3.77 -6.15
C PRO A 149 11.49 -2.70 -7.07
N ASP A 150 10.41 -2.03 -6.65
CA ASP A 150 9.77 -0.93 -7.39
C ASP A 150 10.67 0.32 -7.45
N ASN A 151 11.12 0.82 -6.29
CA ASN A 151 12.01 1.97 -6.18
C ASN A 151 13.31 1.80 -6.99
N GLU A 152 13.86 0.60 -6.92
CA GLU A 152 15.05 0.21 -7.66
C GLU A 152 14.78 0.35 -9.16
N LEU A 153 13.60 -0.04 -9.69
CA LEU A 153 13.30 -0.03 -11.15
C LEU A 153 13.07 1.38 -11.67
N GLU A 154 12.49 2.22 -10.85
CA GLU A 154 12.37 3.65 -11.14
C GLU A 154 13.75 4.33 -11.19
N ALA A 155 14.66 3.99 -10.26
CA ALA A 155 16.03 4.49 -10.27
C ALA A 155 16.83 4.04 -11.50
N ASP A 156 16.68 2.78 -11.93
CA ASP A 156 17.29 2.26 -13.16
C ASP A 156 16.79 2.96 -14.42
N ALA A 157 15.49 3.22 -14.50
CA ALA A 157 14.91 3.97 -15.61
C ALA A 157 15.49 5.38 -15.66
N PHE A 158 15.58 6.07 -14.51
CA PHE A 158 16.22 7.37 -14.46
C PHE A 158 17.69 7.33 -14.89
N ALA A 159 18.45 6.30 -14.50
CA ALA A 159 19.82 6.11 -14.96
C ALA A 159 19.90 5.99 -16.49
N GLY A 160 19.03 5.17 -17.10
CA GLY A 160 18.96 5.02 -18.55
C GLY A 160 18.65 6.32 -19.29
N PHE A 161 17.72 7.13 -18.75
CA PHE A 161 17.38 8.44 -19.28
C PHE A 161 18.60 9.38 -19.31
N ILE A 162 19.30 9.49 -18.17
CA ILE A 162 20.49 10.34 -18.04
C ILE A 162 21.60 9.87 -18.97
N MET A 163 21.89 8.58 -18.99
CA MET A 163 22.94 8.01 -19.84
C MET A 163 22.68 8.32 -21.32
N GLN A 164 21.42 8.20 -21.77
CA GLN A 164 21.04 8.56 -23.14
C GLN A 164 21.26 10.05 -23.42
N LYS A 165 20.80 10.95 -22.53
CA LYS A 165 20.98 12.40 -22.70
C LYS A 165 22.45 12.81 -22.74
N LEU A 166 23.32 12.03 -22.11
CA LEU A 166 24.76 12.23 -22.13
C LEU A 166 25.47 11.59 -23.34
N GLY A 167 24.77 10.78 -24.14
CA GLY A 167 25.28 10.20 -25.39
C GLY A 167 25.68 8.72 -25.31
N ALA A 168 25.33 8.00 -24.24
CA ALA A 168 25.58 6.56 -24.13
C ALA A 168 24.75 5.77 -25.15
N SER A 169 25.31 4.68 -25.68
CA SER A 169 24.50 3.71 -26.42
C SER A 169 23.55 2.97 -25.48
N ARG A 170 22.53 2.32 -26.05
CA ARG A 170 21.60 1.50 -25.26
C ARG A 170 22.32 0.31 -24.62
N GLU A 171 23.26 -0.27 -25.34
CA GLU A 171 24.08 -1.39 -24.90
C GLU A 171 25.02 -0.96 -23.77
N ASP A 172 25.58 0.26 -23.83
CA ASP A 172 26.33 0.84 -22.71
C ASP A 172 25.48 0.99 -21.44
N ALA A 173 24.23 1.43 -21.60
CA ALA A 173 23.29 1.62 -20.50
C ALA A 173 22.93 0.30 -19.82
N LYS A 174 22.74 -0.78 -20.60
CA LYS A 174 22.45 -2.11 -20.05
C LYS A 174 23.67 -2.73 -19.37
N ALA A 175 24.86 -2.52 -19.92
CA ALA A 175 26.08 -3.13 -19.43
C ALA A 175 26.42 -2.76 -17.97
N ILE A 176 25.88 -1.65 -17.42
CA ILE A 176 26.13 -1.29 -16.02
C ILE A 176 25.63 -2.32 -15.01
N PHE A 177 24.71 -3.22 -15.40
CA PHE A 177 24.22 -4.32 -14.55
C PHE A 177 24.81 -5.69 -14.90
N SER A 178 25.85 -5.74 -15.73
CA SER A 178 26.43 -7.02 -16.21
C SER A 178 27.00 -7.89 -15.09
N PHE A 179 27.40 -7.27 -13.98
CA PHE A 179 27.97 -7.94 -12.81
C PHE A 179 26.90 -8.63 -11.93
N LEU A 180 25.62 -8.30 -12.10
CA LEU A 180 24.54 -8.93 -11.33
C LEU A 180 24.33 -10.38 -11.77
N ASP A 181 23.98 -11.24 -10.82
CA ASP A 181 23.58 -12.62 -11.10
C ASP A 181 22.21 -12.63 -11.84
N PRO A 182 22.08 -13.30 -13.00
CA PRO A 182 20.81 -13.42 -13.70
C PRO A 182 19.69 -14.14 -12.92
N GLU A 183 20.04 -15.03 -11.97
CA GLU A 183 19.08 -15.84 -11.22
C GLU A 183 18.66 -15.21 -9.89
N GLN A 184 19.43 -14.25 -9.37
CA GLN A 184 19.09 -13.51 -8.15
C GLN A 184 17.85 -12.62 -8.38
N GLY A 185 16.84 -12.74 -7.51
CA GLY A 185 15.57 -12.02 -7.59
C GLY A 185 15.03 -11.64 -6.20
N PRO A 186 13.78 -11.14 -6.11
CA PRO A 186 13.18 -10.63 -4.87
C PRO A 186 13.28 -11.65 -3.72
N PRO A 187 13.44 -11.19 -2.45
CA PRO A 187 12.65 -10.10 -1.88
C PRO A 187 13.30 -8.71 -1.77
N SER A 188 14.63 -8.55 -1.90
CA SER A 188 15.29 -7.24 -1.71
C SER A 188 15.69 -6.52 -3.00
N HIS A 189 15.95 -7.23 -4.11
CA HIS A 189 16.34 -6.63 -5.38
C HIS A 189 15.62 -7.27 -6.58
N PRO A 190 15.34 -6.52 -7.67
CA PRO A 190 14.78 -7.06 -8.91
C PRO A 190 15.75 -8.01 -9.63
N LYS A 191 15.19 -8.92 -10.45
CA LYS A 191 16.00 -9.76 -11.34
C LYS A 191 16.78 -8.90 -12.33
N ARG A 192 17.97 -9.32 -12.74
CA ARG A 192 18.79 -8.61 -13.74
C ARG A 192 18.03 -8.27 -15.03
N VAL A 193 17.17 -9.18 -15.50
CA VAL A 193 16.32 -8.93 -16.68
C VAL A 193 15.38 -7.75 -16.46
N GLN A 194 14.83 -7.57 -15.26
CA GLN A 194 13.97 -6.43 -14.93
C GLN A 194 14.77 -5.12 -14.89
N ARG A 195 16.00 -5.14 -14.33
CA ARG A 195 16.93 -4.00 -14.36
C ARG A 195 17.23 -3.55 -15.79
N TYR A 196 17.55 -4.51 -16.67
CA TYR A 196 17.80 -4.27 -18.10
C TYR A 196 16.61 -3.64 -18.82
N LEU A 197 15.39 -4.08 -18.52
CA LEU A 197 14.18 -3.52 -19.12
C LEU A 197 13.92 -2.09 -18.61
N ALA A 198 14.13 -1.84 -17.32
CA ALA A 198 13.95 -0.52 -16.73
C ALA A 198 14.93 0.52 -17.29
N VAL A 199 16.23 0.21 -17.33
CA VAL A 199 17.23 1.12 -17.91
C VAL A 199 17.00 1.34 -19.41
N GLU A 200 16.58 0.32 -20.15
CA GLU A 200 16.22 0.44 -21.56
C GLU A 200 14.98 1.33 -21.77
N ARG A 201 14.00 1.27 -20.85
CA ARG A 201 12.80 2.14 -20.87
C ARG A 201 13.20 3.61 -20.80
N GLY A 202 13.96 4.01 -19.78
CA GLY A 202 14.37 5.41 -19.63
C GLY A 202 15.28 5.89 -20.75
N TRP A 203 16.16 5.02 -21.26
CA TRP A 203 16.98 5.34 -22.44
C TRP A 203 16.10 5.62 -23.66
N ASN A 204 15.10 4.77 -23.93
CA ASN A 204 14.20 4.94 -25.07
C ASN A 204 13.39 6.24 -24.96
N GLU A 205 12.87 6.56 -23.78
CA GLU A 205 12.15 7.81 -23.49
C GLU A 205 13.01 9.03 -23.83
N ALA A 206 14.24 9.08 -23.32
CA ALA A 206 15.15 10.20 -23.57
C ALA A 206 15.51 10.37 -25.06
N SER A 207 15.53 9.26 -25.82
CA SER A 207 15.85 9.24 -27.25
C SER A 207 14.72 9.68 -28.17
N ASN A 208 13.55 10.07 -27.64
CA ASN A 208 12.33 10.36 -28.39
C ASN A 208 11.91 9.20 -29.33
N LYS A 209 12.43 7.99 -29.10
CA LYS A 209 11.93 6.76 -29.73
C LYS A 209 10.68 6.32 -28.98
N ASN A 210 9.60 7.06 -29.18
CA ASN A 210 8.27 6.73 -28.65
C ASN A 210 7.70 5.42 -29.25
N GLY A 211 8.44 4.73 -30.12
CA GLY A 211 8.06 3.45 -30.72
C GLY A 211 8.30 2.20 -29.86
N TYR A 212 8.94 2.33 -28.69
CA TYR A 212 9.08 1.24 -27.71
C TYR A 212 8.76 1.67 -26.26
N ALA A 213 8.13 2.84 -26.08
CA ALA A 213 7.73 3.41 -24.78
C ALA A 213 6.42 2.81 -24.22
N ASN A 214 6.16 1.53 -24.52
CA ASN A 214 5.14 0.70 -23.88
C ASN A 214 5.73 -0.69 -23.57
N LEU A 215 6.95 -0.73 -23.04
CA LEU A 215 7.26 -1.78 -22.07
C LEU A 215 6.66 -1.32 -20.75
N VAL A 216 5.35 -1.57 -20.67
CA VAL A 216 4.44 -1.51 -19.52
C VAL A 216 5.24 -1.71 -18.23
N PHE A 217 4.89 -0.99 -17.16
CA PHE A 217 5.13 -1.48 -15.80
C PHE A 217 4.90 -3.00 -15.81
N ASN A 218 5.85 -3.80 -15.33
CA ASN A 218 5.62 -5.24 -15.44
C ASN A 218 4.33 -5.58 -14.64
N GLU A 219 3.62 -6.67 -14.95
CA GLU A 219 2.36 -7.00 -14.25
C GLU A 219 2.50 -6.98 -12.70
N ALA A 220 3.71 -7.21 -12.17
CA ALA A 220 3.96 -7.15 -10.73
C ALA A 220 4.05 -5.71 -10.18
N ASP A 221 4.58 -4.75 -10.95
CA ASP A 221 4.64 -3.33 -10.58
C ASP A 221 3.23 -2.71 -10.61
N ASP A 222 2.48 -2.99 -11.68
CA ASP A 222 1.07 -2.60 -11.83
C ASP A 222 0.19 -3.25 -10.75
N GLY A 223 0.46 -4.52 -10.43
CA GLY A 223 -0.20 -5.24 -9.35
C GLY A 223 0.00 -4.58 -7.99
N GLN A 224 1.24 -4.23 -7.63
CA GLN A 224 1.54 -3.57 -6.35
C GLN A 224 0.94 -2.16 -6.26
N MET A 225 0.98 -1.40 -7.36
CA MET A 225 0.35 -0.07 -7.38
C MET A 225 -1.17 -0.19 -7.28
N ALA A 226 -1.78 -1.14 -8.00
CA ALA A 226 -3.20 -1.43 -7.91
C ALA A 226 -3.60 -1.83 -6.48
N GLU A 227 -2.82 -2.66 -5.80
CA GLU A 227 -3.06 -3.03 -4.40
C GLU A 227 -3.01 -1.81 -3.46
N ARG A 228 -2.02 -0.92 -3.60
CA ARG A 228 -1.96 0.30 -2.78
C ARG A 228 -3.19 1.17 -2.96
N VAL A 229 -3.58 1.43 -4.22
CA VAL A 229 -4.78 2.22 -4.54
C VAL A 229 -6.05 1.50 -4.06
N PHE A 230 -6.09 0.17 -4.14
CA PHE A 230 -7.19 -0.64 -3.66
C PHE A 230 -7.39 -0.51 -2.14
N PHE A 231 -6.31 -0.59 -1.35
CA PHE A 231 -6.40 -0.39 0.10
C PHE A 231 -6.82 1.04 0.46
N GLU A 232 -6.33 2.05 -0.28
CA GLU A 232 -6.80 3.43 -0.10
C GLU A 232 -8.31 3.56 -0.37
N ALA A 233 -8.81 2.87 -1.40
CA ALA A 233 -10.23 2.83 -1.73
C ALA A 233 -11.07 2.18 -0.61
N GLN A 234 -10.58 1.09 0.00
CA GLN A 234 -11.27 0.41 1.10
C GLN A 234 -11.41 1.29 2.34
N ALA A 235 -10.49 2.23 2.56
CA ALA A 235 -10.56 3.18 3.67
C ALA A 235 -11.54 4.35 3.41
N GLN A 236 -12.06 4.53 2.20
CA GLN A 236 -12.97 5.64 1.89
C GLN A 236 -14.41 5.32 2.31
N THR A 237 -15.02 6.25 3.04
CA THR A 237 -16.46 6.24 3.35
C THR A 237 -17.31 6.94 2.29
N ASN A 238 -16.69 7.79 1.46
CA ASN A 238 -17.35 8.47 0.34
C ASN A 238 -17.36 7.56 -0.90
N ASN A 239 -18.56 7.26 -1.41
CA ASN A 239 -18.74 6.34 -2.53
C ASN A 239 -18.13 6.85 -3.85
N ASP A 240 -18.17 8.16 -4.12
CA ASP A 240 -17.62 8.73 -5.37
C ASP A 240 -16.11 8.60 -5.40
N LYS A 241 -15.45 8.94 -4.29
CA LYS A 241 -14.00 8.79 -4.14
C LYS A 241 -13.58 7.31 -4.13
N LYS A 242 -14.37 6.44 -3.48
CA LYS A 242 -14.14 4.98 -3.52
C LYS A 242 -14.22 4.47 -4.97
N LEU A 243 -15.20 4.93 -5.74
CA LEU A 243 -15.36 4.54 -7.15
C LEU A 243 -14.18 4.99 -8.00
N GLU A 244 -13.74 6.25 -7.84
CA GLU A 244 -12.58 6.80 -8.56
C GLU A 244 -11.33 5.95 -8.32
N LEU A 245 -11.01 5.67 -7.05
CA LEU A 245 -9.83 4.89 -6.68
C LEU A 245 -9.93 3.44 -7.17
N LEU A 246 -11.09 2.79 -6.99
CA LEU A 246 -11.27 1.42 -7.49
C LEU A 246 -11.15 1.33 -9.02
N LYS A 247 -11.65 2.32 -9.76
CA LYS A 247 -11.48 2.39 -11.22
C LYS A 247 -10.02 2.56 -11.61
N LYS A 248 -9.29 3.43 -10.92
CA LYS A 248 -7.84 3.58 -11.11
C LYS A 248 -7.10 2.27 -10.83
N ALA A 249 -7.41 1.60 -9.73
CA ALA A 249 -6.81 0.32 -9.37
C ALA A 249 -7.12 -0.77 -10.42
N GLN A 250 -8.36 -0.80 -10.94
CA GLN A 250 -8.78 -1.72 -12.00
C GLN A 250 -8.12 -1.44 -13.35
N GLN A 251 -7.83 -0.18 -13.67
CA GLN A 251 -7.09 0.18 -14.88
C GLN A 251 -5.63 -0.29 -14.80
N LEU A 252 -5.02 -0.18 -13.62
CA LEU A 252 -3.65 -0.65 -13.37
C LEU A 252 -3.58 -2.18 -13.41
N TYR A 253 -4.49 -2.88 -12.73
CA TYR A 253 -4.50 -4.35 -12.72
C TYR A 253 -5.89 -4.96 -12.99
N PRO A 254 -6.30 -5.05 -14.28
CA PRO A 254 -7.65 -5.48 -14.66
C PRO A 254 -8.02 -6.90 -14.23
N ARG A 255 -7.02 -7.77 -14.03
CA ARG A 255 -7.18 -9.18 -13.64
C ARG A 255 -7.20 -9.42 -12.13
N HIS A 256 -7.20 -8.36 -11.32
CA HIS A 256 -7.28 -8.52 -9.87
C HIS A 256 -8.71 -8.78 -9.39
N ALA A 257 -8.99 -10.04 -9.04
CA ALA A 257 -10.32 -10.48 -8.64
C ALA A 257 -10.92 -9.67 -7.48
N GLY A 258 -10.10 -9.27 -6.50
CA GLY A 258 -10.59 -8.50 -5.36
C GLY A 258 -11.00 -7.06 -5.66
N ILE A 259 -10.37 -6.42 -6.65
CA ILE A 259 -10.71 -5.05 -7.06
C ILE A 259 -12.05 -5.10 -7.80
N ASN A 260 -12.21 -6.07 -8.71
CA ASN A 260 -13.47 -6.29 -9.42
C ASN A 260 -14.59 -6.69 -8.45
N SER A 261 -14.32 -7.52 -7.44
CA SER A 261 -15.30 -7.90 -6.42
C SER A 261 -15.80 -6.68 -5.62
N GLU A 262 -14.90 -5.79 -5.18
CA GLU A 262 -15.27 -4.55 -4.48
C GLU A 262 -15.99 -3.54 -5.39
N LEU A 263 -15.61 -3.42 -6.67
CA LEU A 263 -16.37 -2.64 -7.65
C LEU A 263 -17.80 -3.17 -7.77
N GLY A 264 -17.97 -4.49 -7.84
CA GLY A 264 -19.26 -5.15 -7.84
C GLY A 264 -20.12 -4.74 -6.64
N LEU A 265 -19.57 -4.84 -5.42
CA LEU A 265 -20.25 -4.42 -4.20
C LEU A 265 -20.58 -2.92 -4.19
N LEU A 266 -19.67 -2.05 -4.63
CA LEU A 266 -19.92 -0.62 -4.70
C LEU A 266 -21.04 -0.29 -5.71
N TYR A 267 -21.10 -0.99 -6.84
CA TYR A 267 -22.19 -0.77 -7.79
C TYR A 267 -23.55 -1.27 -7.28
N ILE A 268 -23.58 -2.26 -6.37
CA ILE A 268 -24.81 -2.60 -5.62
C ILE A 268 -25.25 -1.41 -4.77
N THR A 269 -24.35 -0.79 -4.00
CA THR A 269 -24.72 0.35 -3.14
C THR A 269 -25.12 1.59 -3.93
N LEU A 270 -24.58 1.75 -5.14
CA LEU A 270 -24.96 2.79 -6.11
C LEU A 270 -26.21 2.42 -6.94
N ASN A 271 -26.85 1.28 -6.67
CA ASN A 271 -28.03 0.78 -7.37
C ASN A 271 -27.85 0.64 -8.90
N ASN A 272 -26.63 0.33 -9.34
CA ASN A 272 -26.29 0.07 -10.75
C ASN A 272 -26.07 -1.43 -10.96
N LEU A 273 -27.17 -2.17 -11.05
CA LEU A 273 -27.17 -3.63 -11.20
C LEU A 273 -26.40 -4.14 -12.45
N PRO A 274 -26.46 -3.49 -13.62
CA PRO A 274 -25.68 -3.92 -14.79
C PRO A 274 -24.16 -3.92 -14.53
N MET A 275 -23.64 -2.86 -13.90
CA MET A 275 -22.21 -2.79 -13.57
C MET A 275 -21.84 -3.74 -12.42
N ALA A 276 -22.74 -3.93 -11.45
CA ALA A 276 -22.54 -4.89 -10.38
C ALA A 276 -22.42 -6.33 -10.92
N ASP A 277 -23.28 -6.72 -11.87
CA ASP A 277 -23.19 -8.04 -12.51
C ASP A 277 -21.86 -8.22 -13.23
N LEU A 278 -21.50 -7.25 -14.09
CA LEU A 278 -20.25 -7.27 -14.85
C LEU A 278 -19.04 -7.51 -13.95
N TYR A 279 -18.91 -6.71 -12.89
CA TYR A 279 -17.72 -6.76 -12.04
C TYR A 279 -17.70 -7.97 -11.10
N THR A 280 -18.85 -8.40 -10.58
CA THR A 280 -18.89 -9.64 -9.78
C THR A 280 -18.65 -10.88 -10.64
N GLN A 281 -19.09 -10.91 -11.90
CA GLN A 281 -18.80 -12.00 -12.83
C GLN A 281 -17.30 -12.02 -13.17
N MET A 282 -16.71 -10.87 -13.52
CA MET A 282 -15.27 -10.76 -13.76
C MET A 282 -14.44 -11.27 -12.57
N ALA A 283 -14.85 -10.95 -11.34
CA ALA A 283 -14.16 -11.44 -10.14
C ALA A 283 -14.23 -12.97 -10.00
N VAL A 284 -15.38 -13.57 -10.29
CA VAL A 284 -15.55 -15.04 -10.31
C VAL A 284 -14.68 -15.67 -11.37
N ASP A 285 -14.69 -15.14 -12.60
CA ASP A 285 -13.90 -15.68 -13.71
C ASP A 285 -12.39 -15.66 -13.41
N GLN A 286 -11.93 -14.68 -12.63
CA GLN A 286 -10.53 -14.50 -12.26
C GLN A 286 -10.08 -15.37 -11.09
N ALA A 287 -10.98 -15.72 -10.17
CA ALA A 287 -10.64 -16.44 -8.96
C ALA A 287 -11.79 -17.33 -8.46
N HIS A 288 -12.25 -18.24 -9.32
CA HIS A 288 -13.40 -19.11 -9.07
C HIS A 288 -13.22 -20.11 -7.92
N TYR A 289 -12.00 -20.34 -7.43
CA TYR A 289 -11.72 -21.16 -6.25
C TYR A 289 -11.71 -20.36 -4.93
N THR A 290 -12.21 -19.12 -4.92
CA THR A 290 -12.19 -18.24 -3.76
C THR A 290 -13.59 -18.00 -3.22
N GLY A 291 -13.92 -18.61 -2.07
CA GLY A 291 -15.30 -18.62 -1.56
C GLY A 291 -15.91 -17.25 -1.25
N TRP A 292 -15.11 -16.27 -0.79
CA TRP A 292 -15.63 -14.92 -0.50
C TRP A 292 -16.03 -14.14 -1.76
N ILE A 293 -15.46 -14.46 -2.93
CA ILE A 293 -15.85 -13.85 -4.20
C ILE A 293 -17.25 -14.31 -4.61
N TRP A 294 -17.52 -15.61 -4.47
CA TRP A 294 -18.85 -16.17 -4.67
C TRP A 294 -19.88 -15.59 -3.69
N LEU A 295 -19.50 -15.36 -2.44
CA LEU A 295 -20.37 -14.68 -1.47
C LEU A 295 -20.74 -13.26 -1.94
N ASN A 296 -19.79 -12.50 -2.47
CA ASN A 296 -20.07 -11.16 -3.00
C ASN A 296 -20.96 -11.21 -4.26
N ARG A 297 -20.80 -12.21 -5.12
CA ARG A 297 -21.73 -12.43 -6.24
C ARG A 297 -23.12 -12.86 -5.77
N ALA A 298 -23.24 -13.63 -4.68
CA ALA A 298 -24.51 -13.93 -4.05
C ALA A 298 -25.21 -12.66 -3.53
N LYS A 299 -24.46 -11.69 -2.98
CA LYS A 299 -25.00 -10.36 -2.59
C LYS A 299 -25.56 -9.61 -3.80
N TYR A 300 -24.90 -9.68 -4.96
CA TYR A 300 -25.47 -9.15 -6.21
C TYR A 300 -26.80 -9.82 -6.55
N TYR A 301 -26.87 -11.15 -6.57
CA TYR A 301 -28.11 -11.86 -6.90
C TYR A 301 -29.23 -11.62 -5.89
N GLN A 302 -28.89 -11.42 -4.61
CA GLN A 302 -29.84 -10.96 -3.59
C GLN A 302 -30.44 -9.60 -3.98
N SER A 303 -29.62 -8.62 -4.34
CA SER A 303 -30.10 -7.29 -4.79
C SER A 303 -30.87 -7.35 -6.11
N ALA A 304 -30.51 -8.27 -7.00
CA ALA A 304 -31.21 -8.53 -8.25
C ALA A 304 -32.48 -9.39 -8.09
N LYS A 305 -32.78 -9.88 -6.87
CA LYS A 305 -33.91 -10.77 -6.55
C LYS A 305 -33.92 -12.07 -7.36
N GLN A 306 -32.75 -12.60 -7.68
CA GLN A 306 -32.59 -13.88 -8.37
C GLN A 306 -32.24 -14.98 -7.38
N LEU A 307 -33.28 -15.57 -6.78
CA LEU A 307 -33.14 -16.48 -5.64
C LEU A 307 -32.29 -17.73 -5.95
N GLN A 308 -32.54 -18.39 -7.08
CA GLN A 308 -31.81 -19.61 -7.45
C GLN A 308 -30.32 -19.31 -7.66
N SER A 309 -30.00 -18.28 -8.44
CA SER A 309 -28.62 -17.88 -8.69
C SER A 309 -27.89 -17.45 -7.41
N GLN A 310 -28.60 -16.80 -6.48
CA GLN A 310 -28.08 -16.49 -5.15
C GLN A 310 -27.72 -17.77 -4.40
N TYR A 311 -28.62 -18.76 -4.37
CA TYR A 311 -28.39 -20.04 -3.71
C TYR A 311 -27.17 -20.78 -4.29
N ASP A 312 -27.08 -20.88 -5.61
CA ASP A 312 -25.97 -21.56 -6.30
C ASP A 312 -24.62 -20.89 -5.99
N CYS A 313 -24.60 -19.55 -5.88
CA CYS A 313 -23.41 -18.81 -5.46
C CYS A 313 -23.06 -19.07 -3.99
N LEU A 314 -24.04 -19.19 -3.10
CA LEU A 314 -23.80 -19.50 -1.68
C LEU A 314 -23.23 -20.91 -1.50
N ASP A 315 -23.72 -21.89 -2.26
CA ASP A 315 -23.17 -23.24 -2.27
C ASP A 315 -21.72 -23.25 -2.78
N SER A 316 -21.43 -22.49 -3.83
CA SER A 316 -20.07 -22.31 -4.33
C SER A 316 -19.18 -21.60 -3.30
N ALA A 317 -19.70 -20.60 -2.57
CA ALA A 317 -18.97 -19.88 -1.54
C ALA A 317 -18.54 -20.81 -0.40
N ILE A 318 -19.47 -21.64 0.09
CA ILE A 318 -19.21 -22.61 1.17
C ILE A 318 -18.26 -23.71 0.69
N LYS A 319 -18.43 -24.19 -0.55
CA LYS A 319 -17.55 -25.20 -1.16
C LYS A 319 -16.08 -24.77 -1.15
N TYR A 320 -15.81 -23.51 -1.51
CA TYR A 320 -14.44 -23.00 -1.63
C TYR A 320 -13.91 -22.27 -0.38
N LYS A 321 -14.77 -21.99 0.61
CA LYS A 321 -14.39 -21.50 1.93
C LYS A 321 -15.31 -22.10 2.99
N PRO A 322 -14.93 -23.26 3.59
CA PRO A 322 -15.81 -23.98 4.52
C PRO A 322 -16.19 -23.21 5.78
N ILE A 323 -15.35 -22.28 6.23
CA ILE A 323 -15.63 -21.40 7.38
C ILE A 323 -16.04 -20.02 6.84
N LEU A 324 -17.35 -19.85 6.63
CA LEU A 324 -17.93 -18.62 6.10
C LEU A 324 -19.31 -18.35 6.70
N PRO A 325 -19.39 -17.84 7.95
CA PRO A 325 -20.65 -17.66 8.68
C PRO A 325 -21.68 -16.78 7.95
N GLU A 326 -21.21 -15.78 7.18
CA GLU A 326 -22.10 -14.89 6.43
C GLU A 326 -22.86 -15.62 5.31
N ALA A 327 -22.27 -16.65 4.70
CA ALA A 327 -22.96 -17.46 3.69
C ALA A 327 -24.15 -18.20 4.32
N TYR A 328 -23.98 -18.75 5.53
CA TYR A 328 -25.03 -19.42 6.27
C TYR A 328 -26.12 -18.45 6.74
N LEU A 329 -25.75 -17.23 7.14
CA LEU A 329 -26.73 -16.17 7.40
C LEU A 329 -27.59 -15.89 6.16
N MET A 330 -26.97 -15.74 4.99
CA MET A 330 -27.71 -15.49 3.74
C MET A 330 -28.61 -16.66 3.34
N LYS A 331 -28.16 -17.92 3.52
CA LYS A 331 -29.01 -19.10 3.32
C LYS A 331 -30.18 -19.14 4.31
N ALA A 332 -29.95 -18.77 5.58
CA ALA A 332 -31.01 -18.73 6.58
C ALA A 332 -32.11 -17.71 6.25
N VAL A 333 -31.74 -16.57 5.66
CA VAL A 333 -32.71 -15.58 5.15
C VAL A 333 -33.55 -16.18 4.02
N ILE A 334 -32.92 -16.84 3.05
CA ILE A 334 -33.64 -17.54 1.95
C ILE A 334 -34.64 -18.55 2.51
N PHE A 335 -34.20 -19.41 3.45
CA PHE A 335 -35.07 -20.43 4.03
C PHE A 335 -36.17 -19.85 4.92
N GLU A 336 -35.96 -18.70 5.56
CA GLU A 336 -37.03 -17.99 6.27
C GLU A 336 -38.10 -17.49 5.28
N GLU A 337 -37.69 -16.88 4.16
CA GLU A 337 -38.59 -16.41 3.10
C GLU A 337 -39.42 -17.57 2.50
N GLU A 338 -38.80 -18.75 2.36
CA GLU A 338 -39.46 -19.99 1.93
C GLU A 338 -40.29 -20.67 3.04
N LYS A 339 -40.32 -20.10 4.25
CA LYS A 339 -40.99 -20.63 5.45
C LYS A 339 -40.44 -21.99 5.93
N LEU A 340 -39.24 -22.35 5.49
CA LEU A 340 -38.48 -23.51 5.95
C LEU A 340 -37.71 -23.18 7.24
N TYR A 341 -38.45 -22.81 8.29
CA TYR A 341 -37.89 -22.24 9.52
C TYR A 341 -36.90 -23.16 10.24
N ASN A 342 -37.10 -24.48 10.23
CA ASN A 342 -36.16 -25.42 10.85
C ASN A 342 -34.80 -25.40 10.14
N VAL A 343 -34.81 -25.39 8.80
CA VAL A 343 -33.60 -25.31 7.97
C VAL A 343 -32.91 -23.96 8.16
N ALA A 344 -33.67 -22.87 8.30
CA ALA A 344 -33.13 -21.56 8.64
C ALA A 344 -32.40 -21.59 10.00
N LEU A 345 -33.01 -22.16 11.05
CA LEU A 345 -32.38 -22.30 12.38
C LEU A 345 -31.13 -23.18 12.37
N GLU A 346 -31.11 -24.25 11.57
CA GLU A 346 -29.91 -25.08 11.38
C GLU A 346 -28.77 -24.27 10.76
N ASN A 347 -29.03 -23.52 9.68
CA ASN A 347 -28.01 -22.67 9.05
C ASN A 347 -27.49 -21.59 10.01
N ILE A 348 -28.37 -20.95 10.79
CA ILE A 348 -27.96 -19.98 11.82
C ILE A 348 -27.07 -20.64 12.87
N THR A 349 -27.42 -21.85 13.31
CA THR A 349 -26.66 -22.60 14.31
C THR A 349 -25.27 -22.96 13.79
N ILE A 350 -25.17 -23.42 12.54
CA ILE A 350 -23.89 -23.66 11.86
C ILE A 350 -23.06 -22.37 11.79
N GLY A 351 -23.67 -21.26 11.37
CA GLY A 351 -23.01 -19.95 11.30
C GLY A 351 -22.47 -19.48 12.65
N LEU A 352 -23.25 -19.62 13.73
CA LEU A 352 -22.81 -19.26 15.09
C LEU A 352 -21.71 -20.18 15.61
N ALA A 353 -21.75 -21.48 15.28
CA ALA A 353 -20.73 -22.45 15.68
C ALA A 353 -19.34 -22.13 15.08
N MET A 354 -19.29 -21.35 14.00
CA MET A 354 -18.05 -20.87 13.39
C MET A 354 -17.42 -19.67 14.11
N GLN A 355 -18.02 -19.19 15.21
CA GLN A 355 -17.52 -18.08 16.03
C GLN A 355 -17.24 -16.80 15.22
N PRO A 356 -18.26 -16.23 14.55
CA PRO A 356 -18.11 -14.99 13.80
C PRO A 356 -17.80 -13.80 14.71
N GLU A 357 -17.21 -12.76 14.12
CA GLU A 357 -17.03 -11.46 14.78
C GLU A 357 -18.36 -10.91 15.35
N PRO A 358 -18.31 -10.10 16.43
CA PRO A 358 -19.50 -9.68 17.18
C PRO A 358 -20.64 -9.10 16.33
N GLU A 359 -20.32 -8.28 15.32
CA GLU A 359 -21.31 -7.68 14.42
C GLU A 359 -22.06 -8.74 13.60
N LEU A 360 -21.35 -9.72 13.04
CA LEU A 360 -21.96 -10.79 12.27
C LEU A 360 -22.70 -11.79 13.18
N ALA A 361 -22.17 -12.05 14.38
CA ALA A 361 -22.89 -12.80 15.41
C ALA A 361 -24.20 -12.11 15.78
N ALA A 362 -24.21 -10.78 15.96
CA ALA A 362 -25.41 -10.00 16.22
C ALA A 362 -26.45 -10.16 15.11
N ARG A 363 -26.04 -10.08 13.84
CA ARG A 363 -26.92 -10.33 12.68
C ARG A 363 -27.50 -11.74 12.66
N LEU A 364 -26.71 -12.77 12.98
CA LEU A 364 -27.19 -14.16 13.11
C LEU A 364 -28.21 -14.32 14.25
N TYR A 365 -27.99 -13.72 15.41
CA TYR A 365 -28.94 -13.74 16.51
C TYR A 365 -30.22 -12.95 16.20
N LEU A 366 -30.12 -11.83 15.46
CA LEU A 366 -31.28 -11.08 15.01
C LEU A 366 -32.12 -11.90 14.03
N GLN A 367 -31.47 -12.59 13.08
CA GLN A 367 -32.13 -13.52 12.18
C GLN A 367 -32.79 -14.68 12.94
N LYS A 368 -32.10 -15.21 13.97
CA LYS A 368 -32.65 -16.24 14.86
C LYS A 368 -33.92 -15.78 15.56
N ALA A 369 -33.92 -14.55 16.08
CA ALA A 369 -35.07 -13.97 16.76
C ALA A 369 -36.28 -13.85 15.82
N SER A 370 -36.05 -13.45 14.57
CA SER A 370 -37.09 -13.38 13.53
C SER A 370 -37.74 -14.76 13.28
N VAL A 371 -36.91 -15.77 13.01
CA VAL A 371 -37.39 -17.13 12.73
C VAL A 371 -38.11 -17.74 13.95
N GLN A 372 -37.59 -17.53 15.16
CA GLN A 372 -38.24 -17.97 16.40
C GLN A 372 -39.59 -17.31 16.62
N LYS A 373 -39.71 -16.02 16.32
CA LYS A 373 -40.97 -15.29 16.40
C LYS A 373 -41.99 -15.82 15.38
N ALA A 374 -41.55 -16.11 14.14
CA ALA A 374 -42.40 -16.71 13.12
C ALA A 374 -42.92 -18.11 13.52
N LEU A 375 -42.16 -18.85 14.32
CA LEU A 375 -42.55 -20.14 14.92
C LEU A 375 -43.42 -20.00 16.19
N GLY A 376 -43.64 -18.79 16.69
CA GLY A 376 -44.38 -18.54 17.94
C GLY A 376 -43.57 -18.70 19.22
N PHE A 377 -42.25 -18.91 19.14
CA PHE A 377 -41.34 -19.04 20.27
C PHE A 377 -40.94 -17.66 20.83
N ASN A 378 -41.92 -16.91 21.31
CA ASN A 378 -41.75 -15.50 21.70
C ASN A 378 -40.70 -15.28 22.80
N LYS A 379 -40.57 -16.19 23.77
CA LYS A 379 -39.55 -16.10 24.83
C LYS A 379 -38.14 -16.25 24.28
N ASP A 380 -37.94 -17.24 23.41
CA ASP A 380 -36.63 -17.49 22.80
C ASP A 380 -36.26 -16.38 21.83
N ALA A 381 -37.23 -15.88 21.06
CA ALA A 381 -37.05 -14.74 20.17
C ALA A 381 -36.56 -13.50 20.93
N LYS A 382 -37.18 -13.20 22.08
CA LYS A 382 -36.76 -12.10 22.95
C LYS A 382 -35.35 -12.29 23.49
N SER A 383 -34.99 -13.52 23.90
CA SER A 383 -33.64 -13.85 24.36
C SER A 383 -32.60 -13.67 23.24
N SER A 384 -32.84 -14.22 22.05
CA SER A 384 -31.95 -14.06 20.89
C SER A 384 -31.78 -12.59 20.51
N PHE A 385 -32.85 -11.79 20.52
CA PHE A 385 -32.78 -10.35 20.27
C PHE A 385 -31.93 -9.61 21.31
N GLN A 386 -32.06 -9.95 22.60
CA GLN A 386 -31.25 -9.37 23.66
C GLN A 386 -29.75 -9.69 23.47
N ILE A 387 -29.42 -10.91 23.05
CA ILE A 387 -28.05 -11.28 22.70
C ILE A 387 -27.55 -10.44 21.53
N ALA A 388 -28.31 -10.33 20.44
CA ALA A 388 -27.96 -9.49 19.30
C ALA A 388 -27.65 -8.04 19.72
N ARG A 389 -28.51 -7.46 20.56
CA ARG A 389 -28.31 -6.10 21.10
C ARG A 389 -27.07 -5.96 21.97
N SER A 390 -26.73 -6.99 22.73
CA SER A 390 -25.51 -6.98 23.56
C SER A 390 -24.22 -7.02 22.71
N LEU A 391 -24.28 -7.69 21.56
CA LEU A 391 -23.14 -7.87 20.65
C LEU A 391 -22.90 -6.64 19.77
N ASP A 392 -23.96 -5.98 19.31
CA ASP A 392 -23.89 -4.73 18.54
C ASP A 392 -24.91 -3.69 19.06
N PRO A 393 -24.61 -2.98 20.15
CA PRO A 393 -25.53 -2.02 20.77
C PRO A 393 -25.74 -0.75 19.94
N TYR A 394 -24.89 -0.48 18.95
CA TYR A 394 -24.95 0.74 18.15
C TYR A 394 -25.73 0.58 16.85
N SER A 395 -25.96 -0.65 16.39
CA SER A 395 -26.76 -1.00 15.21
C SER A 395 -28.09 -0.24 15.13
N ALA A 396 -28.28 0.51 14.05
CA ALA A 396 -29.55 1.17 13.77
C ALA A 396 -30.69 0.16 13.55
N VAL A 397 -30.39 -0.98 12.91
CA VAL A 397 -31.37 -2.03 12.61
C VAL A 397 -31.90 -2.65 13.90
N ILE A 398 -31.01 -2.99 14.84
CA ILE A 398 -31.42 -3.55 16.14
C ILE A 398 -32.28 -2.56 16.93
N LYS A 399 -31.92 -1.27 16.92
CA LYS A 399 -32.72 -0.22 17.56
C LYS A 399 -34.12 -0.11 16.95
N MET A 400 -34.23 -0.15 15.62
CA MET A 400 -35.52 -0.12 14.93
C MET A 400 -36.38 -1.36 15.25
N MET A 401 -35.75 -2.52 15.45
CA MET A 401 -36.42 -3.78 15.74
C MET A 401 -36.88 -3.90 17.20
N ALA A 402 -36.47 -3.01 18.12
CA ALA A 402 -36.74 -3.13 19.56
C ALA A 402 -38.24 -3.31 19.88
N GLY A 403 -39.11 -2.50 19.28
CA GLY A 403 -40.56 -2.58 19.50
C GLY A 403 -41.22 -3.89 19.05
N SER A 404 -40.51 -4.75 18.31
CA SER A 404 -40.99 -6.08 17.92
C SER A 404 -40.67 -7.18 18.94
N TYR A 405 -39.76 -6.94 19.88
CA TYR A 405 -39.23 -7.97 20.79
C TYR A 405 -39.19 -7.53 22.27
N GLU A 406 -39.26 -6.24 22.55
CA GLU A 406 -39.49 -5.69 23.89
C GLU A 406 -40.94 -5.87 24.32
#